data_AF-A0A016VQD1-F1
#
_entry.id   AF-A0A016VQD1-F1
#
_cell.length_a   1.000
_cell.length_b   1.000
_cell.length_c   1.000
_cell.angle_alpha   90.00
_cell.angle_beta   90.00
_cell.angle_gamma   90.00
#
_symmetry.space_group_name_H-M   'P 1'
#
loop_
_entity.id
_entity.type
_entity.pdbx_description
1 polymer ?
#
loop_
_entity_poly.entity_id
_entity_poly.type
_entity_poly.pdbx_seq_one_letter_code
_entity_poly.pdbx_strand_id
1 'polypeptide(L)'
;MIGQLFLFVLFLQFSYLRALSAPCRELLSCSIKKGCVNLPWLVSKMQNAEISEQMYNNIDAATDYACIFSSGCPRECTACSLCHNSKLQLVEVLTGSKLKDDVQCHELINCATKCVSKSGSDLSAINHCLRHMCAYHCFNGSCPKCAAFITKVFNQMCISGDFRGRVKGFKGQCAELFREIVRAKFRKQFDDQERAGGR
;
A
#
# COMPACT_ATOMS: atom_id res chain seq x y z
N MET A 1 -37.47 -17.51 2.65
CA MET A 1 -36.93 -16.16 2.94
C MET A 1 -35.49 -16.16 3.50
N ILE A 2 -34.72 -17.23 3.39
CA ILE A 2 -33.31 -17.28 3.85
C ILE A 2 -32.31 -17.01 2.70
N GLY A 3 -32.70 -17.31 1.45
CA GLY A 3 -31.85 -17.09 0.25
C GLY A 3 -31.61 -15.63 -0.14
N GLN A 4 -32.54 -14.71 0.16
CA GLN A 4 -32.36 -13.28 -0.13
C GLN A 4 -31.40 -12.58 0.85
N LEU A 5 -31.32 -13.04 2.10
CA LEU A 5 -30.35 -12.56 3.09
C LEU A 5 -28.92 -12.99 2.72
N PHE A 6 -28.74 -14.21 2.20
CA PHE A 6 -27.43 -14.70 1.75
C PHE A 6 -26.88 -13.91 0.54
N LEU A 7 -27.74 -13.54 -0.41
CA LEU A 7 -27.37 -12.67 -1.53
C LEU A 7 -27.02 -11.25 -1.07
N PHE A 8 -27.67 -10.72 -0.02
CA PHE A 8 -27.36 -9.42 0.55
C PHE A 8 -26.02 -9.42 1.31
N VAL A 9 -25.69 -10.49 2.03
CA VAL A 9 -24.36 -10.65 2.66
C VAL A 9 -23.27 -10.80 1.58
N LEU A 10 -23.52 -11.54 0.50
CA LEU A 10 -22.62 -11.62 -0.66
C LEU A 10 -22.44 -10.27 -1.36
N PHE A 11 -23.51 -9.45 -1.49
CA PHE A 11 -23.42 -8.08 -2.03
C PHE A 11 -22.69 -7.11 -1.08
N LEU A 12 -22.85 -7.26 0.24
CA LEU A 12 -22.11 -6.49 1.24
C LEU A 12 -20.64 -6.89 1.29
N GLN A 13 -20.29 -8.16 1.03
CA GLN A 13 -18.90 -8.59 0.83
C GLN A 13 -18.34 -8.13 -0.54
N PHE A 14 -19.16 -8.05 -1.58
CA PHE A 14 -18.78 -7.43 -2.86
C PHE A 14 -18.50 -5.91 -2.72
N SER A 15 -19.16 -5.26 -1.77
CA SER A 15 -18.97 -3.83 -1.45
C SER A 15 -17.64 -3.54 -0.76
N TYR A 16 -16.88 -4.55 -0.32
CA TYR A 16 -15.51 -4.38 0.19
C TYR A 16 -14.49 -4.05 -0.92
N LEU A 17 -14.87 -4.22 -2.19
CA LEU A 17 -14.25 -3.52 -3.32
C LEU A 17 -14.92 -2.16 -3.53
N ARG A 18 -14.85 -1.24 -2.56
CA ARG A 18 -15.15 0.16 -2.88
C ARG A 18 -14.16 0.62 -3.95
N ALA A 19 -14.64 0.80 -5.17
CA ALA A 19 -13.88 1.48 -6.21
C ALA A 19 -13.26 2.75 -5.61
N LEU A 20 -12.03 3.06 -6.00
CA LEU A 20 -11.36 4.25 -5.54
C LEU A 20 -12.26 5.47 -5.85
N SER A 21 -12.44 6.38 -4.90
CA SER A 21 -13.26 7.58 -5.13
C SER A 21 -12.71 8.35 -6.34
N ALA A 22 -13.56 9.07 -7.06
CA ALA A 22 -13.12 9.82 -8.24
C ALA A 22 -11.87 10.70 -7.98
N PRO A 23 -11.78 11.45 -6.86
CA PRO A 23 -10.58 12.23 -6.54
C PRO A 23 -9.29 11.39 -6.41
N CYS A 24 -9.40 10.20 -5.83
CA CYS A 24 -8.25 9.31 -5.67
C CYS A 24 -7.86 8.63 -6.99
N ARG A 25 -8.79 8.44 -7.94
CA ARG A 25 -8.45 8.00 -9.31
C ARG A 25 -7.71 9.09 -10.06
N GLU A 26 -8.13 10.34 -9.90
CA GLU A 26 -7.43 11.50 -10.47
C GLU A 26 -6.02 11.65 -9.93
N LEU A 27 -5.81 11.45 -8.62
CA LEU A 27 -4.48 11.39 -8.02
C LEU A 27 -3.58 10.36 -8.70
N LEU A 28 -4.10 9.15 -8.96
CA LEU A 28 -3.32 8.10 -9.62
C LEU A 28 -2.99 8.44 -11.06
N SER A 29 -3.97 8.98 -11.80
CA SER A 29 -3.74 9.48 -13.16
C SER A 29 -2.68 10.57 -13.19
N CYS A 30 -2.75 11.53 -12.24
CA CYS A 30 -1.74 12.55 -12.06
C CYS A 30 -0.37 11.92 -11.75
N SER A 31 -0.30 10.97 -10.82
CA SER A 31 0.95 10.35 -10.37
C SER A 31 1.70 9.67 -11.52
N ILE A 32 0.97 9.03 -12.44
CA ILE A 32 1.54 8.45 -13.67
C ILE A 32 1.94 9.57 -14.64
N LYS A 33 1.04 10.52 -14.94
CA LYS A 33 1.28 11.59 -15.92
C LYS A 33 2.44 12.51 -15.54
N LYS A 34 2.65 12.73 -14.25
CA LYS A 34 3.72 13.55 -13.68
C LYS A 34 5.01 12.77 -13.42
N GLY A 35 5.05 11.47 -13.72
CA GLY A 35 6.23 10.65 -13.51
C GLY A 35 6.55 10.37 -12.03
N CYS A 36 5.62 10.63 -11.11
CA CYS A 36 5.76 10.21 -9.72
C CYS A 36 5.75 8.68 -9.58
N VAL A 37 5.18 7.99 -10.57
CA VAL A 37 5.31 6.54 -10.73
C VAL A 37 6.01 6.26 -12.04
N ASN A 38 7.19 5.64 -12.00
CA ASN A 38 7.91 5.19 -13.19
C ASN A 38 7.33 3.87 -13.70
N LEU A 39 6.10 3.95 -14.23
CA LEU A 39 5.37 2.79 -14.71
C LEU A 39 6.09 2.06 -15.86
N PRO A 40 6.71 2.72 -16.87
CA PRO A 40 7.44 2.01 -17.92
C PRO A 40 8.60 1.17 -17.38
N TRP A 41 9.38 1.71 -16.43
CA TRP A 41 10.44 0.93 -15.78
C TRP A 41 9.86 -0.22 -14.97
N LEU A 42 8.79 0.00 -14.21
CA LEU A 42 8.16 -1.04 -13.41
C LEU A 42 7.62 -2.18 -14.28
N VAL A 43 6.97 -1.86 -15.41
CA VAL A 43 6.53 -2.82 -16.43
C VAL A 43 7.69 -3.70 -16.90
N SER A 44 8.85 -3.11 -17.18
CA SER A 44 10.03 -3.87 -17.60
C SER A 44 10.50 -4.87 -16.53
N LYS A 45 10.30 -4.56 -15.25
CA LYS A 45 10.66 -5.44 -14.13
C LYS A 45 9.64 -6.55 -13.87
N MET A 46 8.41 -6.41 -14.37
CA MET A 46 7.38 -7.44 -14.26
C MET A 46 7.45 -8.47 -15.41
N GLN A 47 8.18 -8.17 -16.49
CA GLN A 47 8.23 -9.01 -17.69
C GLN A 47 8.87 -10.38 -17.42
N ASN A 48 8.08 -11.44 -17.60
CA ASN A 48 8.46 -12.84 -17.34
C ASN A 48 9.04 -13.08 -15.93
N ALA A 49 8.67 -12.22 -14.98
CA ALA A 49 9.21 -12.27 -13.63
C ALA A 49 8.48 -13.32 -12.78
N GLU A 50 9.20 -13.95 -11.87
CA GLU A 50 8.64 -14.80 -10.82
C GLU A 50 8.32 -13.96 -9.58
N ILE A 51 7.25 -14.34 -8.88
CA ILE A 51 6.81 -13.63 -7.68
C ILE A 51 7.86 -13.76 -6.58
N SER A 52 8.36 -12.62 -6.14
CA SER A 52 9.49 -12.53 -5.22
C SER A 52 9.41 -11.27 -4.36
N GLU A 53 10.19 -11.24 -3.28
CA GLU A 53 10.40 -10.03 -2.48
C GLU A 53 10.83 -8.84 -3.35
N GLN A 54 11.65 -9.09 -4.38
CA GLN A 54 12.16 -8.05 -5.26
C GLN A 54 11.05 -7.32 -6.02
N MET A 55 9.92 -7.97 -6.31
CA MET A 55 8.79 -7.29 -6.95
C MET A 55 8.22 -6.16 -6.08
N TYR A 56 8.10 -6.38 -4.77
CA TYR A 56 7.68 -5.32 -3.85
C TYR A 56 8.69 -4.17 -3.83
N ASN A 57 9.98 -4.50 -3.74
CA ASN A 57 11.05 -3.51 -3.76
C ASN A 57 11.05 -2.70 -5.07
N ASN A 58 10.72 -3.32 -6.21
CA ASN A 58 10.60 -2.63 -7.49
C ASN A 58 9.38 -1.71 -7.51
N ILE A 59 8.21 -2.14 -7.02
CA ILE A 59 7.01 -1.28 -6.93
C ILE A 59 7.30 -0.05 -6.08
N ASP A 60 7.95 -0.28 -4.95
CA ASP A 60 8.37 0.75 -4.03
C ASP A 60 9.37 1.71 -4.70
N ALA A 61 10.46 1.20 -5.28
CA ALA A 61 11.46 2.01 -5.98
C ALA A 61 10.89 2.80 -7.18
N ALA A 62 9.86 2.29 -7.84
CA ALA A 62 9.19 2.98 -8.94
C ALA A 62 8.26 4.10 -8.48
N THR A 63 7.96 4.21 -7.18
CA THR A 63 7.00 5.16 -6.62
C THR A 63 7.70 6.24 -5.81
N ASP A 64 7.65 7.47 -6.29
CA ASP A 64 8.09 8.66 -5.56
C ASP A 64 6.91 9.24 -4.76
N TYR A 65 6.82 8.82 -3.50
CA TYR A 65 5.79 9.30 -2.57
C TYR A 65 5.92 10.81 -2.27
N ALA A 66 7.13 11.38 -2.32
CA ALA A 66 7.31 12.82 -2.14
C ALA A 66 6.70 13.58 -3.32
N CYS A 67 6.91 13.11 -4.55
CA CYS A 67 6.25 13.63 -5.74
C CYS A 67 4.71 13.56 -5.63
N ILE A 68 4.17 12.43 -5.16
CA ILE A 68 2.72 12.27 -4.97
C ILE A 68 2.19 13.26 -3.91
N PHE A 69 2.88 13.42 -2.78
CA PHE A 69 2.40 14.22 -1.65
C PHE A 69 2.61 15.73 -1.79
N SER A 70 3.61 16.17 -2.54
CA SER A 70 4.02 17.59 -2.57
C SER A 70 4.18 18.16 -3.97
N SER A 71 5.15 17.68 -4.75
CA SER A 71 5.65 18.42 -5.92
C SER A 71 4.90 18.10 -7.22
N GLY A 72 4.34 16.91 -7.35
CA GLY A 72 3.69 16.43 -8.58
C GLY A 72 2.17 16.55 -8.58
N CYS A 73 1.52 16.07 -7.50
CA CYS A 73 0.06 15.95 -7.43
C CYS A 73 -0.58 16.50 -6.13
N PRO A 74 -0.19 17.69 -5.64
CA PRO A 74 -0.65 18.19 -4.33
C PRO A 74 -2.15 18.46 -4.27
N ARG A 75 -2.77 18.92 -5.36
CA ARG A 75 -4.20 19.23 -5.42
C ARG A 75 -5.01 17.94 -5.36
N GLU A 76 -4.66 16.99 -6.19
CA GLU A 76 -5.29 15.67 -6.26
C GLU A 76 -5.08 14.90 -4.95
N CYS A 77 -3.90 15.02 -4.33
CA CYS A 77 -3.62 14.40 -3.05
C CYS A 77 -4.49 15.00 -1.95
N THR A 78 -4.70 16.32 -1.96
CA THR A 78 -5.58 16.99 -0.99
C THR A 78 -7.05 16.61 -1.21
N ALA A 79 -7.50 16.48 -2.47
CA ALA A 79 -8.86 16.06 -2.80
C ALA A 79 -9.12 14.57 -2.51
N CYS A 80 -8.09 13.73 -2.60
CA CYS A 80 -8.15 12.32 -2.21
C CYS A 80 -7.94 12.19 -0.69
N SER A 81 -9.03 11.99 0.07
CA SER A 81 -8.96 11.87 1.54
C SER A 81 -7.95 10.82 2.03
N LEU A 82 -7.72 9.74 1.28
CA LEU A 82 -6.70 8.74 1.62
C LEU A 82 -5.28 9.31 1.53
N CYS A 83 -4.97 10.07 0.48
CA CYS A 83 -3.65 10.68 0.32
C CYS A 83 -3.47 11.84 1.30
N HIS A 84 -4.48 12.68 1.46
CA HIS A 84 -4.46 13.79 2.39
C HIS A 84 -4.20 13.32 3.83
N ASN A 85 -4.95 12.34 4.31
CA ASN A 85 -4.76 11.79 5.64
C ASN A 85 -3.40 11.12 5.81
N SER A 86 -2.93 10.36 4.81
CA SER A 86 -1.59 9.75 4.85
C SER A 86 -0.48 10.80 4.92
N LYS A 87 -0.62 11.91 4.18
CA LYS A 87 0.32 13.03 4.22
C LYS A 87 0.35 13.70 5.60
N LEU A 88 -0.82 13.95 6.20
CA LEU A 88 -0.90 14.52 7.55
C LEU A 88 -0.27 13.61 8.60
N GLN A 89 -0.60 12.31 8.57
CA GLN A 89 -0.01 11.32 9.48
C GLN A 89 1.51 11.23 9.35
N LEU A 90 2.04 11.30 8.12
CA LEU A 90 3.49 11.33 7.90
C LEU A 90 4.11 12.58 8.54
N VAL A 91 3.50 13.76 8.39
CA VAL A 91 3.96 14.99 9.04
C VAL A 91 3.90 14.88 10.56
N GLU A 92 2.83 14.33 11.12
CA GLU A 92 2.68 14.13 12.57
C GLU A 92 3.77 13.20 13.11
N VAL A 93 4.04 12.08 12.43
CA VAL A 93 5.12 11.14 12.79
C VAL A 93 6.50 11.80 12.71
N LEU A 94 6.78 12.55 11.63
CA LEU A 94 8.07 13.22 11.44
C LEU A 94 8.30 14.38 12.42
N THR A 95 7.22 15.03 12.87
CA THR A 95 7.28 16.15 13.83
C THR A 95 7.23 15.69 15.29
N GLY A 96 7.06 14.38 15.54
CA GLY A 96 6.97 13.83 16.89
C GLY A 96 5.68 14.19 17.63
N SER A 97 4.62 14.58 16.90
CA SER A 97 3.32 14.91 17.48
C SER A 97 2.65 13.65 18.02
N LYS A 98 2.10 13.70 19.25
CA LYS A 98 1.32 12.58 19.79
C LYS A 98 0.05 12.40 18.95
N LEU A 99 -0.07 11.25 18.30
CA LEU A 99 -1.27 10.85 17.59
C LEU A 99 -2.39 10.65 18.62
N LYS A 100 -3.60 11.09 18.26
CA LYS A 100 -4.79 11.00 19.13
C LYS A 100 -5.13 9.51 19.39
N ASP A 101 -5.68 9.20 20.57
CA ASP A 101 -6.01 7.81 20.98
C ASP A 101 -7.11 7.14 20.12
N ASP A 102 -7.77 7.89 19.23
CA ASP A 102 -8.79 7.38 18.29
C ASP A 102 -8.20 6.86 16.97
N VAL A 103 -6.87 6.88 16.83
CA VAL A 103 -6.21 6.59 15.56
C VAL A 103 -6.17 5.08 15.30
N GLN A 104 -6.95 4.65 14.30
CA GLN A 104 -6.79 3.33 13.69
C GLN A 104 -5.33 3.16 13.21
N CYS A 105 -4.76 1.95 13.34
CA CYS A 105 -3.39 1.58 12.91
C CYS A 105 -2.24 1.84 13.90
N HIS A 106 -2.49 1.67 15.21
CA HIS A 106 -1.48 1.81 16.28
C HIS A 106 -0.15 1.09 16.03
N GLU A 107 -0.14 -0.16 15.55
CA GLU A 107 1.11 -0.89 15.30
C GLU A 107 1.98 -0.22 14.23
N LEU A 108 1.37 0.17 13.12
CA LEU A 108 2.05 0.87 12.02
C LEU A 108 2.66 2.19 12.51
N ILE A 109 1.87 2.95 13.27
CA ILE A 109 2.28 4.23 13.85
C ILE A 109 3.43 4.04 14.82
N ASN A 110 3.31 3.10 15.76
CA ASN A 110 4.35 2.84 16.75
C ASN A 110 5.65 2.37 16.09
N CYS A 111 5.55 1.57 15.03
CA CYS A 111 6.71 1.21 14.21
C CYS A 111 7.34 2.47 13.58
N ALA A 112 6.52 3.32 12.96
CA ALA A 112 6.99 4.53 12.29
C ALA A 112 7.65 5.53 13.27
N THR A 113 7.07 5.76 14.45
CA THR A 113 7.65 6.57 15.51
C THR A 113 9.00 6.00 15.97
N LYS A 114 9.11 4.68 16.12
CA LYS A 114 10.37 4.01 16.46
C LYS A 114 11.44 4.19 15.38
N CYS A 115 11.06 4.17 14.10
CA CYS A 115 11.98 4.47 12.99
C CYS A 115 12.57 5.87 13.15
N VAL A 116 11.71 6.88 13.33
CA VAL A 116 12.15 8.28 13.49
C VAL A 116 13.03 8.44 14.74
N SER A 117 12.61 7.88 15.88
CA SER A 117 13.37 8.04 17.13
C SER A 117 14.75 7.37 17.09
N LYS A 118 14.90 6.25 16.37
CA LYS A 118 16.18 5.53 16.28
C LYS A 118 17.13 6.13 15.25
N SER A 119 16.59 6.67 14.16
CA SER A 119 17.37 7.18 13.03
C SER A 119 17.68 8.68 13.11
N GLY A 120 17.10 9.41 14.08
CA GLY A 120 17.36 10.83 14.25
C GLY A 120 16.92 11.63 13.03
N SER A 121 17.87 12.31 12.36
CA SER A 121 17.65 13.07 11.12
C SER A 121 18.05 12.33 9.84
N ASP A 122 18.50 11.06 9.92
CA ASP A 122 18.84 10.27 8.73
C ASP A 122 17.56 9.83 7.99
N LEU A 123 17.15 10.67 7.03
CA LEU A 123 15.97 10.44 6.20
C LEU A 123 16.07 9.14 5.37
N SER A 124 17.28 8.70 5.01
CA SER A 124 17.47 7.46 4.27
C SER A 124 17.14 6.25 5.14
N ALA A 125 17.68 6.23 6.36
CA ALA A 125 17.39 5.19 7.35
C ALA A 125 15.91 5.18 7.78
N ILE A 126 15.31 6.36 7.97
CA ILE A 126 13.86 6.49 8.27
C ILE A 126 13.04 5.89 7.12
N ASN A 127 13.30 6.32 5.88
CA ASN A 127 12.55 5.83 4.72
C ASN A 127 12.70 4.32 4.54
N HIS A 128 13.92 3.79 4.69
CA HIS A 128 14.15 2.35 4.63
C HIS A 128 13.31 1.62 5.68
N CYS A 129 13.33 2.12 6.92
CA CYS A 129 12.58 1.53 8.04
C CYS A 129 11.06 1.54 7.80
N LEU A 130 10.51 2.68 7.37
CA LEU A 130 9.08 2.80 7.07
C LEU A 130 8.64 1.86 5.95
N ARG A 131 9.40 1.81 4.85
CA ARG A 131 9.01 1.12 3.60
C ARG A 131 9.25 -0.40 3.65
N HIS A 132 10.28 -0.85 4.34
CA HIS A 132 10.67 -2.27 4.36
C HIS A 132 10.38 -2.99 5.68
N MET A 133 10.16 -2.27 6.78
CA MET A 133 9.81 -2.89 8.06
C MET A 133 8.37 -2.56 8.46
N CYS A 134 8.01 -1.27 8.56
CA CYS A 134 6.70 -0.89 9.07
C CYS A 134 5.54 -1.17 8.11
N ALA A 135 5.80 -1.18 6.80
CA ALA A 135 4.80 -1.51 5.79
C ALA A 135 4.12 -2.87 6.03
N TYR A 136 4.77 -3.81 6.71
CA TYR A 136 4.15 -5.08 7.14
C TYR A 136 2.85 -4.87 7.93
N HIS A 137 2.80 -3.88 8.82
CA HIS A 137 1.62 -3.60 9.64
C HIS A 137 0.42 -3.08 8.82
N CYS A 138 0.64 -2.66 7.57
CA CYS A 138 -0.46 -2.42 6.64
C CYS A 138 -1.12 -3.72 6.16
N PHE A 139 -0.44 -4.85 6.20
CA PHE A 139 -0.89 -6.09 5.57
C PHE A 139 -1.16 -7.24 6.55
N ASN A 140 -0.68 -7.12 7.79
CA ASN A 140 -0.87 -8.12 8.84
C ASN A 140 -2.27 -8.14 9.48
N GLY A 141 -3.16 -7.24 9.05
CA GLY A 141 -4.52 -7.08 9.58
C GLY A 141 -4.67 -5.95 10.60
N SER A 142 -3.58 -5.40 11.14
CA SER A 142 -3.64 -4.32 12.16
C SER A 142 -4.10 -2.97 11.61
N CYS A 143 -4.00 -2.76 10.30
CA CYS A 143 -4.38 -1.52 9.64
C CYS A 143 -5.15 -1.73 8.31
N PRO A 144 -6.44 -2.13 8.36
CA PRO A 144 -7.21 -2.46 7.16
C PRO A 144 -7.35 -1.31 6.16
N LYS A 145 -7.40 -0.06 6.64
CA LYS A 145 -7.47 1.13 5.77
C LYS A 145 -6.19 1.33 4.96
N CYS A 146 -5.01 1.12 5.56
CA CYS A 146 -3.76 1.17 4.82
C CYS A 146 -3.69 0.06 3.76
N ALA A 147 -4.02 -1.18 4.16
CA ALA A 147 -4.08 -2.33 3.25
C ALA A 147 -4.94 -2.03 2.02
N ALA A 148 -6.15 -1.52 2.26
CA ALA A 148 -7.13 -1.22 1.23
C ALA A 148 -6.65 -0.08 0.30
N PHE A 149 -5.99 0.95 0.83
CA PHE A 149 -5.45 2.02 0.01
C PHE A 149 -4.33 1.51 -0.89
N ILE A 150 -3.28 0.90 -0.33
CA ILE A 150 -2.12 0.43 -1.10
C ILE A 150 -2.54 -0.61 -2.14
N THR A 151 -3.43 -1.55 -1.77
CA THR A 151 -3.94 -2.55 -2.71
C THR A 151 -4.64 -1.90 -3.91
N LYS A 152 -5.41 -0.82 -3.70
CA LYS A 152 -6.07 -0.14 -4.83
C LYS A 152 -5.10 0.66 -5.68
N VAL A 153 -4.09 1.30 -5.08
CA VAL A 153 -3.00 1.97 -5.80
C VAL A 153 -2.30 0.95 -6.71
N PHE A 154 -1.90 -0.19 -6.15
CA PHE A 154 -1.30 -1.28 -6.90
C PHE A 154 -2.23 -1.81 -8.00
N ASN A 155 -3.52 -2.02 -7.71
CA ASN A 155 -4.46 -2.52 -8.71
C ASN A 155 -4.52 -1.62 -9.93
N GLN A 156 -4.48 -0.30 -9.76
CA GLN A 156 -4.45 0.62 -10.89
C GLN A 156 -3.13 0.52 -11.66
N MET A 157 -1.97 0.48 -10.97
CA MET A 157 -0.68 0.25 -11.64
C MET A 157 -0.67 -1.06 -12.43
N CYS A 158 -1.21 -2.12 -11.84
CA CYS A 158 -1.30 -3.45 -12.42
C CYS A 158 -2.20 -3.50 -13.65
N ILE A 159 -3.34 -2.77 -13.63
CA ILE A 159 -4.22 -2.64 -14.79
C ILE A 159 -3.54 -1.80 -15.88
N SER A 160 -3.01 -0.63 -15.54
CA SER A 160 -2.37 0.28 -16.51
C SER A 160 -1.11 -0.30 -17.14
N GLY A 161 -0.36 -1.12 -16.40
CA GLY A 161 0.87 -1.76 -16.86
C GLY A 161 0.70 -3.18 -17.38
N ASP A 162 -0.51 -3.72 -17.36
CA ASP A 162 -0.80 -5.14 -17.64
C ASP A 162 0.15 -6.10 -16.89
N PHE A 163 0.30 -5.93 -15.57
CA PHE A 163 1.24 -6.77 -14.82
C PHE A 163 0.81 -8.25 -14.84
N ARG A 164 -0.49 -8.53 -14.86
CA ARG A 164 -1.02 -9.90 -14.87
C ARG A 164 -0.53 -10.70 -16.08
N GLY A 165 -0.53 -10.09 -17.27
CA GLY A 165 -0.04 -10.73 -18.49
C GLY A 165 1.49 -10.86 -18.56
N ARG A 166 2.22 -10.21 -17.65
CA ARG A 166 3.69 -10.14 -17.66
C ARG A 166 4.33 -11.05 -16.63
N VAL A 167 3.68 -11.29 -15.50
CA VAL A 167 4.20 -12.18 -14.44
C VAL A 167 4.07 -13.64 -14.86
N LYS A 168 5.17 -14.38 -14.77
CA LYS A 168 5.28 -15.74 -15.28
C LYS A 168 4.29 -16.67 -14.56
N GLY A 169 3.40 -17.28 -15.33
CA GLY A 169 2.45 -18.27 -14.84
C GLY A 169 1.31 -17.73 -13.96
N PHE A 170 1.23 -16.41 -13.76
CA PHE A 170 0.17 -15.82 -12.94
C PHE A 170 -1.15 -15.75 -13.73
N LYS A 171 -2.25 -16.22 -13.12
CA LYS A 171 -3.59 -16.25 -13.75
C LYS A 171 -4.68 -15.53 -12.94
N GLY A 172 -4.35 -15.04 -11.75
CA GLY A 172 -5.28 -14.40 -10.83
C GLY A 172 -5.61 -12.96 -11.21
N GLN A 173 -6.25 -12.24 -10.28
CA GLN A 173 -6.55 -10.80 -10.37
C GLN A 173 -5.40 -9.94 -9.81
N CYS A 174 -5.37 -8.65 -10.12
CA CYS A 174 -4.34 -7.74 -9.58
C CYS A 174 -4.28 -7.74 -8.05
N ALA A 175 -5.43 -7.83 -7.37
CA ALA A 175 -5.46 -7.88 -5.92
C ALA A 175 -4.81 -9.15 -5.36
N GLU A 176 -4.94 -10.27 -6.06
CA GLU A 176 -4.31 -11.55 -5.71
C GLU A 176 -2.80 -11.49 -5.98
N LEU A 177 -2.40 -10.93 -7.13
CA LEU A 177 -0.99 -10.71 -7.46
C LEU A 177 -0.31 -9.88 -6.36
N PHE A 178 -0.96 -8.80 -5.93
CA PHE A 178 -0.42 -7.96 -4.87
C PHE A 178 -0.28 -8.70 -3.56
N ARG A 179 -1.27 -9.51 -3.19
CA ARG A 179 -1.24 -10.31 -1.97
C ARG A 179 -0.09 -11.31 -1.98
N GLU A 180 0.16 -11.96 -3.12
CA GLU A 180 1.28 -12.88 -3.29
C GLU A 180 2.63 -12.15 -3.22
N ILE A 181 2.76 -10.98 -3.84
CA ILE A 181 3.96 -10.13 -3.75
C ILE A 181 4.23 -9.69 -2.31
N VAL A 182 3.20 -9.23 -1.60
CA VAL A 182 3.29 -8.81 -0.19
C VAL A 182 3.68 -9.99 0.70
N ARG A 183 3.06 -11.17 0.51
CA ARG A 183 3.42 -12.39 1.26
C ARG A 183 4.86 -12.82 0.97
N ALA A 184 5.33 -12.68 -0.27
CA ALA A 184 6.71 -12.95 -0.63
C ALA A 184 7.69 -11.98 0.05
N LYS A 185 7.36 -10.67 0.11
CA LYS A 185 8.16 -9.64 0.77
C LYS A 185 8.27 -9.84 2.29
N PHE A 186 7.16 -10.15 2.95
CA PHE A 186 7.08 -10.23 4.41
C PHE A 186 6.91 -11.65 4.93
N ARG A 187 7.44 -12.65 4.20
CA ARG A 187 7.24 -14.08 4.49
C ARG A 187 7.57 -14.40 5.94
N LYS A 188 8.75 -13.97 6.40
CA LYS A 188 9.21 -14.22 7.77
C LYS A 188 8.23 -13.66 8.81
N GLN A 189 7.77 -12.43 8.62
CA GLN A 189 6.85 -11.77 9.56
C GLN A 189 5.50 -12.48 9.61
N PHE A 190 4.96 -12.91 8.47
CA PHE A 190 3.74 -13.72 8.42
C PHE A 190 3.92 -15.08 9.09
N ASP A 191 5.01 -15.80 8.80
CA ASP A 191 5.30 -17.10 9.40
C ASP A 191 5.45 -17.00 10.92
N ASP A 192 6.12 -15.96 11.42
CA ASP A 192 6.28 -15.71 12.85
C ASP A 192 4.94 -15.36 13.53
N GLN A 193 4.06 -14.60 12.86
CA GLN A 193 2.71 -14.31 13.34
C GLN A 193 1.82 -15.55 13.39
N GLU A 194 1.86 -16.41 12.36
CA GLU A 194 1.10 -17.67 12.32
C GLU A 194 1.54 -18.62 13.45
N ARG A 195 2.85 -18.71 13.74
CA ARG A 195 3.39 -19.48 14.87
C ARG A 195 2.97 -18.93 16.23
N ALA A 196 2.88 -17.60 16.37
CA ALA A 196 2.48 -16.96 17.62
C ALA A 196 0.96 -17.07 17.88
N GLY A 197 0.13 -17.07 16.84
CA GLY A 197 -1.33 -17.19 16.94
C GLY A 197 -1.87 -18.63 17.01
N GLY A 198 -1.02 -19.63 16.77
CA GLY A 198 -1.35 -21.05 16.91
C GLY A 198 -1.09 -21.64 18.30
N ARG A 199 -0.89 -20.80 19.33
CA ARG A 199 -0.78 -21.19 20.74
C ARG A 199 -2.00 -20.75 21.52
#